data_AF-A0A2N5F4J4-F1
#
_entry.id   AF-A0A2N5F4J4-F1
#
_cell.length_a   1.000
_cell.length_b   1.000
_cell.length_c   1.000
_cell.angle_alpha   90.00
_cell.angle_beta   90.00
_cell.angle_gamma   90.00
#
_symmetry.space_group_name_H-M   'P 1'
#
loop_
_entity.id
_entity.type
_entity.pdbx_description
1 polymer ?
#
loop_
_entity_poly.entity_id
_entity_poly.type
_entity_poly.pdbx_seq_one_letter_code
_entity_poly.pdbx_strand_id
1 'polypeptide(L)'
;MMNLKSLVSLSALVVCMGAASMANAYSITPINTNFTAPGTISVKSPSSYQAPVNCGATFTGNVDASGVAKITGVAITGGGLCDLPKITGLPWTLTANGVAVGSVSNVGYTIAGSILYPVSNCGASTITANYSGGVLTASNQSLAGNCTVVSLSVKPTPAFTVVP
;
A
#
# COMPACT_ATOMS: atom_id res chain seq x y z
N MET A 1 -49.43 -49.65 18.00
CA MET A 1 -47.98 -49.81 18.23
C MET A 1 -47.26 -49.35 16.98
N MET A 2 -46.26 -48.47 17.15
CA MET A 2 -45.55 -47.68 16.12
C MET A 2 -45.05 -48.49 14.92
N ASN A 3 -45.05 -47.84 13.73
CA ASN A 3 -43.97 -48.05 12.77
C ASN A 3 -43.61 -46.73 12.06
N LEU A 4 -42.53 -46.13 12.56
CA LEU A 4 -41.66 -45.19 11.86
C LEU A 4 -41.24 -45.78 10.50
N LYS A 5 -41.19 -44.94 9.46
CA LYS A 5 -40.13 -44.82 8.43
C LYS A 5 -40.72 -44.32 7.09
N SER A 6 -40.86 -43.00 6.96
CA SER A 6 -40.81 -42.38 5.63
C SER A 6 -40.41 -40.91 5.77
N LEU A 7 -39.13 -40.68 6.05
CA LEU A 7 -38.47 -39.38 5.93
C LEU A 7 -37.07 -39.66 5.39
N VAL A 8 -36.94 -39.75 4.07
CA VAL A 8 -35.63 -39.77 3.40
C VAL A 8 -35.68 -38.92 2.14
N SER A 9 -34.63 -38.10 2.02
CA SER A 9 -34.09 -37.40 0.86
C SER A 9 -34.86 -36.21 0.27
N LEU A 10 -34.56 -35.02 0.78
CA LEU A 10 -34.56 -33.78 -0.03
C LEU A 10 -33.58 -32.70 0.50
N SER A 11 -32.51 -33.13 1.17
CA SER A 11 -31.43 -32.24 1.63
C SER A 11 -30.12 -32.61 0.95
N ALA A 12 -30.00 -32.29 -0.33
CA ALA A 12 -28.74 -32.39 -1.07
C ALA A 12 -28.63 -31.26 -2.09
N LEU A 13 -28.58 -30.01 -1.61
CA LEU A 13 -27.96 -28.88 -2.30
C LEU A 13 -27.02 -28.17 -1.32
N VAL A 14 -25.92 -28.84 -0.96
CA VAL A 14 -24.79 -28.25 -0.23
C VAL A 14 -23.52 -28.55 -1.01
N VAL A 15 -23.30 -27.90 -2.15
CA VAL A 15 -21.98 -27.75 -2.80
C VAL A 15 -22.18 -26.65 -3.87
N CYS A 16 -21.90 -25.36 -3.61
CA CYS A 16 -20.61 -24.72 -3.83
C CYS A 16 -20.73 -23.22 -3.44
N MET A 17 -20.93 -22.89 -2.17
CA MET A 17 -20.52 -21.57 -1.66
C MET A 17 -19.08 -21.64 -1.15
N GLY A 18 -18.20 -22.25 -1.96
CA GLY A 18 -16.77 -21.99 -1.82
C GLY A 18 -16.62 -20.49 -1.91
N ALA A 19 -16.14 -19.88 -0.83
CA ALA A 19 -15.91 -18.45 -0.71
C ALA A 19 -15.44 -17.95 -2.07
N ALA A 20 -16.24 -17.09 -2.70
CA ALA A 20 -15.79 -16.36 -3.87
C ALA A 20 -14.56 -15.60 -3.39
N SER A 21 -13.39 -16.20 -3.59
CA SER A 21 -12.11 -15.55 -3.44
C SER A 21 -12.27 -14.26 -4.18
N MET A 22 -12.10 -13.14 -3.46
CA MET A 22 -12.07 -11.82 -4.06
C MET A 22 -10.90 -11.85 -5.02
N ALA A 23 -11.15 -12.31 -6.24
CA ALA A 23 -10.18 -12.41 -7.29
C ALA A 23 -9.86 -10.97 -7.61
N ASN A 24 -8.68 -10.51 -7.17
CA ASN A 24 -8.15 -9.28 -7.67
C ASN A 24 -8.04 -9.49 -9.19
N ALA A 25 -8.66 -8.61 -9.98
CA ALA A 25 -8.59 -8.68 -11.44
C ALA A 25 -7.17 -8.47 -11.99
N TYR A 26 -6.24 -8.11 -11.10
CA TYR A 26 -4.82 -8.04 -11.33
C TYR A 26 -4.08 -8.48 -10.06
N SER A 27 -3.02 -9.26 -10.21
CA SER A 27 -2.17 -9.74 -9.13
C SER A 27 -0.72 -9.35 -9.37
N ILE A 28 -0.04 -8.95 -8.29
CA ILE A 28 1.38 -8.62 -8.28
C ILE A 28 2.16 -9.92 -8.09
N THR A 29 3.22 -10.09 -8.86
CA THR A 29 4.14 -11.22 -8.78
C THR A 29 5.58 -10.73 -8.63
N PRO A 30 6.50 -11.50 -8.03
CA PRO A 30 6.29 -12.86 -7.49
C PRO A 30 5.48 -12.88 -6.18
N ILE A 31 4.53 -13.81 -6.06
CA ILE A 31 3.73 -14.02 -4.84
C ILE A 31 4.55 -14.68 -3.74
N ASN A 32 4.09 -14.59 -2.49
CA ASN A 32 4.75 -15.15 -1.30
C ASN A 32 6.22 -14.73 -1.18
N THR A 33 6.56 -13.55 -1.66
CA THR A 33 7.93 -13.07 -1.79
C THR A 33 8.11 -11.74 -1.09
N ASN A 34 9.18 -11.64 -0.30
CA ASN A 34 9.58 -10.38 0.31
C ASN A 34 10.20 -9.46 -0.76
N PHE A 35 9.97 -8.17 -0.64
CA PHE A 35 10.55 -7.17 -1.53
C PHE A 35 11.16 -6.02 -0.74
N THR A 36 12.12 -5.35 -1.40
CA THR A 36 12.63 -4.03 -1.00
C THR A 36 12.57 -3.10 -2.21
N ALA A 37 12.11 -1.87 -2.03
CA ALA A 37 11.99 -0.87 -3.09
C ALA A 37 12.68 0.43 -2.66
N PRO A 38 14.00 0.57 -2.89
CA PRO A 38 14.69 1.82 -2.67
C PRO A 38 14.35 2.84 -3.77
N GLY A 39 14.49 4.12 -3.44
CA GLY A 39 14.36 5.22 -4.37
C GLY A 39 14.23 6.57 -3.65
N THR A 40 13.41 7.46 -4.20
CA THR A 40 13.26 8.84 -3.73
C THR A 40 11.80 9.24 -3.57
N ILE A 41 11.54 10.13 -2.61
CA ILE A 41 10.24 10.74 -2.39
C ILE A 41 10.40 12.25 -2.18
N SER A 42 9.47 13.04 -2.71
CA SER A 42 9.34 14.47 -2.42
C SER A 42 7.99 14.74 -1.79
N VAL A 43 7.96 15.40 -0.63
CA VAL A 43 6.73 15.67 0.12
C VAL A 43 6.61 17.14 0.52
N LYS A 44 5.37 17.62 0.61
CA LYS A 44 4.99 18.88 1.25
C LYS A 44 4.16 18.58 2.48
N SER A 45 4.36 19.35 3.53
CA SER A 45 3.61 19.25 4.77
C SER A 45 3.58 20.60 5.49
N PRO A 46 2.75 20.76 6.54
CA PRO A 46 2.85 21.90 7.43
C PRO A 46 4.27 22.11 7.98
N SER A 47 4.99 21.04 8.35
CA SER A 47 6.35 21.13 8.93
C SER A 47 7.38 21.67 7.94
N SER A 48 7.12 21.57 6.64
CA SER A 48 7.95 22.20 5.60
C SER A 48 7.42 23.53 5.12
N TYR A 49 6.40 24.10 5.78
CA TYR A 49 5.68 25.30 5.33
C TYR A 49 5.21 25.18 3.87
N GLN A 50 4.78 23.97 3.48
CA GLN A 50 4.36 23.64 2.11
C GLN A 50 5.47 23.73 1.05
N ALA A 51 6.74 23.87 1.45
CA ALA A 51 7.88 23.70 0.56
C ALA A 51 8.13 22.19 0.29
N PRO A 52 8.52 21.81 -0.94
CA PRO A 52 8.88 20.43 -1.25
C PRO A 52 10.18 20.03 -0.55
N VAL A 53 10.16 18.88 0.13
CA VAL A 53 11.32 18.27 0.79
C VAL A 53 11.63 16.96 0.08
N ASN A 54 12.86 16.83 -0.44
CA ASN A 54 13.30 15.66 -1.18
C ASN A 54 14.10 14.72 -0.28
N CYS A 55 13.64 13.49 -0.14
CA CYS A 55 14.23 12.47 0.72
C CYS A 55 14.53 11.19 -0.09
N GLY A 56 15.48 10.41 0.40
CA GLY A 56 15.57 8.99 0.06
C GLY A 56 14.44 8.22 0.75
N ALA A 57 13.95 7.17 0.11
CA ALA A 57 12.93 6.30 0.68
C ALA A 57 13.21 4.84 0.31
N THR A 58 13.06 3.94 1.28
CA THR A 58 13.12 2.50 1.08
C THR A 58 11.88 1.86 1.67
N PHE A 59 11.11 1.19 0.83
CA PHE A 59 9.90 0.47 1.22
C PHE A 59 10.22 -1.02 1.30
N THR A 60 9.81 -1.68 2.38
CA THR A 60 9.97 -3.12 2.56
C THR A 60 8.62 -3.77 2.80
N GLY A 61 8.47 -5.00 2.33
CA GLY A 61 7.20 -5.69 2.44
C GLY A 61 7.22 -7.09 1.87
N ASN A 62 6.03 -7.66 1.69
CA ASN A 62 5.84 -8.93 1.03
C ASN A 62 4.61 -8.89 0.11
N VAL A 63 4.66 -9.66 -0.97
CA VAL A 63 3.49 -9.97 -1.78
C VAL A 63 2.84 -11.23 -1.21
N ASP A 64 1.55 -11.20 -0.92
CA ASP A 64 0.83 -12.37 -0.40
C ASP A 64 0.44 -13.36 -1.51
N ALA A 65 -0.20 -14.46 -1.11
CA ALA A 65 -0.66 -15.50 -2.04
C ALA A 65 -1.75 -15.01 -3.02
N SER A 66 -2.41 -13.90 -2.71
CA SER A 66 -3.46 -13.27 -3.53
C SER A 66 -2.90 -12.20 -4.47
N GLY A 67 -1.58 -11.99 -4.49
CA GLY A 67 -0.91 -10.98 -5.30
C GLY A 67 -1.10 -9.56 -4.81
N VAL A 68 -1.40 -9.37 -3.51
CA VAL A 68 -1.48 -8.05 -2.88
C VAL A 68 -0.18 -7.79 -2.14
N ALA A 69 0.43 -6.62 -2.38
CA ALA A 69 1.66 -6.24 -1.72
C ALA A 69 1.36 -5.52 -0.40
N LYS A 70 1.90 -6.03 0.70
CA LYS A 70 1.86 -5.42 2.03
C LYS A 70 3.21 -4.76 2.31
N ILE A 71 3.21 -3.44 2.40
CA ILE A 71 4.37 -2.65 2.79
C ILE A 71 4.38 -2.61 4.32
N THR A 72 5.32 -3.32 4.93
CA THR A 72 5.45 -3.49 6.39
C THR A 72 6.50 -2.57 6.99
N GLY A 73 7.33 -1.92 6.16
CA GLY A 73 8.33 -0.97 6.61
C GLY A 73 8.57 0.12 5.58
N VAL A 74 8.84 1.32 6.08
CA VAL A 74 9.24 2.48 5.29
C VAL A 74 10.37 3.17 6.04
N ALA A 75 11.52 3.30 5.39
CA ALA A 75 12.66 4.03 5.90
C ALA A 75 12.88 5.28 5.03
N ILE A 76 12.94 6.45 5.66
CA ILE A 76 13.22 7.72 5.01
C ILE A 76 14.65 8.15 5.38
N THR A 77 15.38 8.70 4.41
CA THR A 77 16.76 9.17 4.59
C THR A 77 16.94 10.55 3.95
N GLY A 78 17.94 11.31 4.39
CA GLY A 78 18.33 12.56 3.72
C GLY A 78 18.67 13.74 4.63
N GLY A 79 18.55 13.61 5.95
CA GLY A 79 18.85 14.72 6.86
C GLY A 79 17.68 15.67 7.07
N GLY A 80 17.80 16.54 8.08
CA GLY A 80 16.83 17.63 8.33
C GLY A 80 15.41 17.10 8.53
N LEU A 81 14.44 17.65 7.77
CA LEU A 81 13.04 17.22 7.86
C LEU A 81 12.82 15.77 7.38
N CYS A 82 13.76 15.13 6.67
CA CYS A 82 13.64 13.75 6.22
C CYS A 82 13.86 12.71 7.34
N ASP A 83 14.53 13.08 8.43
CA ASP A 83 14.85 12.15 9.53
C ASP A 83 13.79 12.16 10.66
N LEU A 84 12.82 13.06 10.56
CA LEU A 84 11.77 13.28 11.54
C LEU A 84 10.48 12.46 11.37
N PRO A 85 10.06 12.04 10.16
CA PRO A 85 8.79 11.37 9.97
C PRO A 85 8.70 10.07 10.76
N LYS A 86 7.64 9.93 11.54
CA LYS A 86 7.19 8.65 12.10
C LYS A 86 6.12 8.07 11.19
N ILE A 87 6.43 6.94 10.58
CA ILE A 87 5.51 6.24 9.68
C ILE A 87 4.33 5.67 10.46
N THR A 88 3.12 5.85 9.96
CA THR A 88 1.88 5.38 10.58
C THR A 88 1.08 4.49 9.63
N GLY A 89 0.13 3.71 10.15
CA GLY A 89 -0.77 2.91 9.32
C GLY A 89 -0.14 1.66 8.68
N LEU A 90 1.05 1.23 9.09
CA LEU A 90 1.60 -0.03 8.58
C LEU A 90 0.75 -1.24 9.04
N PRO A 91 0.55 -2.27 8.19
CA PRO A 91 1.05 -2.35 6.81
C PRO A 91 0.20 -1.52 5.82
N TRP A 92 0.86 -0.80 4.90
CA TRP A 92 0.17 -0.20 3.75
C TRP A 92 -0.12 -1.28 2.71
N THR A 93 -1.24 -1.16 2.01
CA THR A 93 -1.66 -2.17 1.04
C THR A 93 -1.57 -1.61 -0.37
N LEU A 94 -0.69 -2.19 -1.18
CA LEU A 94 -0.58 -1.94 -2.62
C LEU A 94 -1.40 -2.99 -3.37
N THR A 95 -2.45 -2.53 -4.04
CA THR A 95 -3.32 -3.34 -4.91
C THR A 95 -3.12 -2.90 -6.36
N ALA A 96 -2.93 -3.86 -7.26
CA ALA A 96 -2.93 -3.60 -8.69
C ALA A 96 -4.36 -3.39 -9.19
N ASN A 97 -4.62 -2.28 -9.88
CA ASN A 97 -5.91 -1.94 -10.47
C ASN A 97 -5.88 -2.02 -12.01
N GLY A 98 -4.70 -2.31 -12.57
CA GLY A 98 -4.42 -2.47 -13.99
C GLY A 98 -2.96 -2.89 -14.18
N VAL A 99 -2.59 -3.24 -15.41
CA VAL A 99 -1.22 -3.71 -15.76
C VAL A 99 -0.13 -2.71 -15.36
N ALA A 100 -0.44 -1.41 -15.38
CA ALA A 100 0.50 -0.31 -15.11
C ALA A 100 0.01 0.65 -14.02
N VAL A 101 -1.06 0.33 -13.30
CA VAL A 101 -1.68 1.22 -12.31
C VAL A 101 -2.09 0.44 -11.07
N GLY A 102 -1.86 1.01 -9.90
CA GLY A 102 -2.30 0.47 -8.63
C GLY A 102 -2.66 1.57 -7.63
N SER A 103 -3.12 1.16 -6.47
CA SER A 103 -3.43 2.04 -5.35
C SER A 103 -2.72 1.55 -4.10
N VAL A 104 -2.13 2.48 -3.35
CA VAL A 104 -1.55 2.21 -2.02
C VAL A 104 -2.46 2.83 -0.98
N SER A 105 -3.07 2.00 -0.13
CA SER A 105 -3.94 2.45 0.96
C SER A 105 -3.22 2.52 2.30
N ASN A 106 -3.79 3.32 3.20
CA ASN A 106 -3.32 3.57 4.56
C ASN A 106 -1.98 4.33 4.66
N VAL A 107 -1.60 5.03 3.59
CA VAL A 107 -0.37 5.83 3.55
C VAL A 107 -0.45 6.96 4.57
N GLY A 108 0.54 7.04 5.47
CA GLY A 108 0.58 8.10 6.46
C GLY A 108 1.89 8.24 7.23
N TYR A 109 2.16 9.44 7.72
CA TYR A 109 3.26 9.74 8.62
C TYR A 109 2.94 10.94 9.50
N THR A 110 3.64 11.08 10.61
CA THR A 110 3.57 12.26 11.46
C THR A 110 4.96 12.88 11.66
N ILE A 111 5.00 14.20 11.82
CA ILE A 111 6.19 14.93 12.27
C ILE A 111 5.76 15.71 13.51
N ALA A 112 6.39 15.42 14.66
CA ALA A 112 6.15 16.18 15.87
C ALA A 112 6.58 17.64 15.66
N GLY A 113 5.75 18.60 16.07
CA GLY A 113 6.09 20.02 15.95
C GLY A 113 7.25 20.41 16.87
N SER A 114 7.93 21.50 16.50
CA SER A 114 8.94 22.16 17.32
C SER A 114 8.75 23.68 17.28
N ILE A 115 9.64 24.43 17.93
CA ILE A 115 9.66 25.90 17.81
C ILE A 115 9.97 26.34 16.36
N LEU A 116 10.66 25.49 15.58
CA LEU A 116 11.13 25.81 14.22
C LEU A 116 10.12 25.45 13.11
N TYR A 117 9.15 24.59 13.40
CA TYR A 117 8.19 24.11 12.41
C TYR A 117 6.95 23.52 13.08
N PRO A 118 5.75 23.67 12.48
CA PRO A 118 4.52 23.14 13.05
C PRO A 118 4.45 21.61 12.97
N VAL A 119 3.48 21.03 13.66
CA VAL A 119 3.16 19.59 13.59
C VAL A 119 2.63 19.22 12.20
N SER A 120 3.00 18.05 11.69
CA SER A 120 2.37 17.45 10.51
C SER A 120 1.72 16.13 10.86
N ASN A 121 0.46 15.97 10.48
CA ASN A 121 -0.28 14.72 10.61
C ASN A 121 -0.77 14.32 9.22
N CYS A 122 0.09 13.64 8.46
CA CYS A 122 -0.16 13.33 7.07
C CYS A 122 -0.80 11.94 6.93
N GLY A 123 -2.00 11.87 6.38
CA GLY A 123 -2.75 10.61 6.24
C GLY A 123 -3.52 10.20 7.52
N ALA A 124 -4.11 9.00 7.56
CA ALA A 124 -4.09 7.95 6.54
C ALA A 124 -4.79 8.38 5.23
N SER A 125 -4.28 7.94 4.09
CA SER A 125 -4.87 8.22 2.76
C SER A 125 -4.58 7.10 1.77
N THR A 126 -5.30 7.12 0.65
CA THR A 126 -5.05 6.24 -0.49
C THR A 126 -4.46 7.05 -1.62
N ILE A 127 -3.34 6.60 -2.17
CA ILE A 127 -2.68 7.24 -3.32
C ILE A 127 -2.67 6.30 -4.52
N THR A 128 -2.68 6.87 -5.72
CA THR A 128 -2.47 6.13 -6.97
C THR A 128 -0.97 6.01 -7.25
N ALA A 129 -0.56 4.81 -7.64
CA ALA A 129 0.79 4.51 -8.10
C ALA A 129 0.74 4.01 -9.55
N ASN A 130 1.69 4.45 -10.37
CA ASN A 130 1.90 3.97 -11.72
C ASN A 130 3.12 3.05 -11.75
N TYR A 131 3.08 2.04 -12.59
CA TYR A 131 4.16 1.08 -12.76
C TYR A 131 4.63 1.04 -14.22
N SER A 132 5.90 1.33 -14.45
CA SER A 132 6.52 1.27 -15.78
C SER A 132 8.00 0.97 -15.67
N GLY A 133 8.52 0.08 -16.53
CA GLY A 133 9.95 -0.21 -16.61
C GLY A 133 10.59 -0.72 -15.31
N GLY A 134 9.81 -1.37 -14.43
CA GLY A 134 10.31 -1.82 -13.12
C GLY A 134 10.23 -0.79 -12.01
N VAL A 135 9.68 0.40 -12.27
CA VAL A 135 9.64 1.53 -11.33
C VAL A 135 8.21 1.85 -10.97
N LEU A 136 7.94 1.94 -9.67
CA LEU A 136 6.71 2.49 -9.11
C LEU A 136 6.87 4.00 -8.93
N THR A 137 5.91 4.76 -9.47
CA THR A 137 5.90 6.21 -9.38
C THR A 137 4.55 6.72 -8.87
N ALA A 138 4.58 7.86 -8.17
CA ALA A 138 3.37 8.60 -7.82
C ALA A 138 3.69 10.09 -7.92
N SER A 139 2.69 10.90 -8.27
CA SER A 139 2.89 12.34 -8.47
C SER A 139 1.68 13.12 -8.01
N ASN A 140 1.90 14.23 -7.31
CA ASN A 140 0.85 15.15 -6.83
C ASN A 140 -0.30 14.45 -6.11
N GLN A 141 0.02 13.50 -5.23
CA GLN A 141 -0.98 12.76 -4.46
C GLN A 141 -1.25 13.49 -3.15
N SER A 142 -2.49 13.91 -2.93
CA SER A 142 -2.89 14.52 -1.67
C SER A 142 -2.96 13.47 -0.56
N LEU A 143 -2.54 13.88 0.63
CA LEU A 143 -2.74 13.15 1.87
C LEU A 143 -3.58 14.02 2.81
N ALA A 144 -4.30 13.39 3.74
CA ALA A 144 -4.98 14.10 4.81
C ALA A 144 -4.00 14.97 5.61
N GLY A 145 -4.51 16.03 6.26
CA GLY A 145 -3.69 16.93 7.08
C GLY A 145 -2.86 17.95 6.30
N ASN A 146 -3.32 18.33 5.10
CA ASN A 146 -2.66 19.30 4.22
C ASN A 146 -1.22 18.89 3.85
N CYS A 147 -1.06 17.63 3.49
CA CYS A 147 0.20 17.09 3.00
C CYS A 147 0.06 16.61 1.55
N THR A 148 1.17 16.55 0.83
CA THR A 148 1.18 16.10 -0.56
C THR A 148 2.45 15.31 -0.85
N VAL A 149 2.30 14.13 -1.45
CA VAL A 149 3.40 13.45 -2.13
C VAL A 149 3.55 14.10 -3.49
N VAL A 150 4.55 14.98 -3.62
CA VAL A 150 4.83 15.71 -4.85
C VAL A 150 5.33 14.75 -5.91
N SER A 151 6.29 13.90 -5.54
CA SER A 151 6.80 12.84 -6.39
C SER A 151 7.25 11.63 -5.57
N LEU A 152 7.18 10.46 -6.17
CA LEU A 152 7.71 9.20 -5.66
C LEU A 152 8.28 8.45 -6.86
N SER A 153 9.43 7.83 -6.68
CA SER A 153 10.04 6.93 -7.66
C SER A 153 10.85 5.88 -6.93
N VAL A 154 10.40 4.62 -6.98
CA VAL A 154 11.04 3.50 -6.28
C VAL A 154 11.07 2.25 -7.14
N LYS A 155 12.09 1.41 -6.95
CA LYS A 155 12.30 0.21 -7.77
C LYS A 155 12.24 -1.06 -6.91
N PRO A 156 11.11 -1.79 -6.90
CA PRO A 156 11.00 -3.05 -6.19
C PRO A 156 12.03 -4.09 -6.67
N THR A 157 12.60 -4.81 -5.72
CA THR A 157 13.47 -5.97 -5.91
C THR A 157 12.97 -7.10 -5.01
N PRO A 158 12.56 -8.26 -5.57
CA PRO A 158 12.50 -8.57 -7.00
C PRO A 158 11.54 -7.64 -7.76
N ALA A 159 11.77 -7.47 -9.07
CA ALA A 159 10.94 -6.61 -9.90
C ALA A 159 9.51 -7.15 -9.95
N PHE A 160 8.53 -6.26 -9.80
CA PHE A 160 7.13 -6.66 -9.88
C PHE A 160 6.71 -6.97 -11.31
N THR A 161 5.79 -7.92 -11.45
CA THR A 161 5.03 -8.10 -12.69
C THR A 161 3.57 -8.17 -12.34
N VAL A 162 2.72 -7.47 -13.09
CA VAL A 162 1.28 -7.47 -12.88
C VAL A 162 0.65 -8.42 -13.90
N VAL A 163 -0.06 -9.44 -13.41
CA VAL A 163 -0.79 -10.39 -14.24
C VAL A 163 -2.29 -10.22 -14.00
N PRO A 164 -3.16 -10.30 -15.03
CA PRO A 164 -4.62 -10.31 -14.85
C PRO A 164 -5.11 -11.50 -14.03
#